data_AF-A0A850HIS0-F1
#
_entry.id   AF-A0A850HIS0-F1
#
_cell.length_a   1.000
_cell.length_b   1.000
_cell.length_c   1.000
_cell.angle_alpha   90.00
_cell.angle_beta   90.00
_cell.angle_gamma   90.00
#
_symmetry.space_group_name_H-M   'P 1'
#
loop_
_entity.id
_entity.type
_entity.pdbx_description
1 polymer ?
#
loop_
_entity_poly.entity_id
_entity_poly.type
_entity_poly.pdbx_seq_one_letter_code
_entity_poly.pdbx_strand_id
1 'polypeptide(L)' 'MKKAAGILLAGCMVVGLTACGGGKEETTTCTLEQNGVVIEMNLVAKGDKVTKLTQTSTINVESYAEE' A
#
# COMPACT_ATOMS: atom_id res chain seq x y z
N MET A 1 9.73 9.27 19.56
CA MET A 1 8.95 9.66 18.36
C MET A 1 8.17 8.45 17.85
N LYS A 2 6.93 8.21 18.31
CA LYS A 2 6.13 7.01 17.94
C LYS A 2 4.72 7.34 17.44
N LYS A 3 4.41 8.62 17.22
CA LYS A 3 3.04 9.09 16.91
C LYS A 3 2.85 9.65 15.50
N ALA A 4 3.91 9.76 14.71
CA ALA A 4 3.84 10.30 13.34
C ALA A 4 3.61 9.22 12.26
N ALA A 5 4.00 7.96 12.51
CA ALA A 5 3.88 6.88 11.52
C ALA A 5 2.41 6.48 11.25
N GLY A 6 1.51 6.67 12.22
CA GLY A 6 0.09 6.34 12.05
C GLY A 6 -0.68 7.30 11.14
N ILE A 7 -0.19 8.53 10.95
CA ILE A 7 -0.85 9.54 10.10
C ILE A 7 -0.54 9.31 8.62
N LEU A 8 0.66 8.80 8.29
CA LEU A 8 1.02 8.49 6.90
C LEU A 8 0.19 7.31 6.34
N LEU A 9 -0.13 6.33 7.20
CA LEU A 9 -0.97 5.17 6.87
C LEU A 9 -2.44 5.54 6.59
N ALA A 10 -2.95 6.60 7.20
CA ALA A 10 -4.33 7.05 6.99
C ALA A 10 -4.50 7.85 5.68
N GLY A 11 -3.42 8.45 5.15
CA GLY A 11 -3.47 9.25 3.92
C GLY A 11 -3.72 8.43 2.65
N CYS A 12 -3.28 7.17 2.61
CA CYS A 12 -3.43 6.32 1.42
C CYS A 12 -4.82 5.67 1.30
N MET A 13 -5.65 5.67 2.34
CA MET A 13 -6.95 4.96 2.33
C MET A 13 -8.13 5.82 1.88
N VAL A 14 -8.00 7.14 1.81
CA VAL A 14 -9.17 8.04 1.69
C VAL A 14 -9.53 8.40 0.24
N VAL A 15 -8.69 8.10 -0.74
CA VAL A 15 -8.89 8.60 -2.12
C VAL A 15 -9.75 7.69 -3.02
N GLY A 16 -10.13 6.48 -2.59
CA GLY A 16 -10.82 5.51 -3.46
C GLY A 16 -12.35 5.48 -3.36
N LEU A 17 -12.98 6.18 -2.40
CA LEU A 17 -14.41 6.01 -2.11
C LEU A 17 -15.33 7.07 -2.75
N THR A 18 -14.80 7.98 -3.57
CA THR A 18 -15.62 8.89 -4.38
C THR A 18 -15.75 8.38 -5.82
N ALA A 19 -16.05 7.10 -5.99
CA ALA A 19 -16.45 6.54 -7.28
C ALA A 19 -17.90 6.95 -7.60
N CYS A 20 -18.05 8.08 -8.29
CA CYS A 20 -19.26 8.34 -9.06
C CYS A 20 -19.38 7.20 -10.10
N GLY A 21 -20.51 6.49 -10.08
CA GLY A 21 -20.70 5.22 -10.77
C GLY A 21 -20.32 5.26 -12.26
N GLY A 22 -19.30 4.47 -12.61
CA GLY A 22 -18.83 4.44 -13.99
C GLY A 22 -17.65 3.51 -14.23
N GLY A 23 -17.76 2.22 -13.86
CA GLY A 23 -17.13 1.03 -14.48
C GLY A 23 -15.64 1.02 -14.85
N LYS A 24 -14.86 2.04 -14.50
CA LYS A 24 -13.47 2.21 -14.90
C LYS A 24 -12.57 1.54 -13.87
N GLU A 25 -11.56 0.84 -14.34
CA GLU A 25 -10.54 0.27 -13.45
C GLU A 25 -9.66 1.40 -12.93
N GLU A 26 -9.58 1.50 -11.61
CA GLU A 26 -8.70 2.43 -10.92
C GLU A 26 -7.61 1.64 -10.20
N THR A 27 -6.38 2.13 -10.33
CA THR A 27 -5.22 1.53 -9.70
C THR A 27 -4.69 2.45 -8.61
N THR A 28 -4.61 1.93 -7.39
CA THR A 28 -3.98 2.62 -6.26
C THR A 28 -2.71 1.88 -5.85
N THR A 29 -1.60 2.60 -5.82
CA THR A 29 -0.33 2.08 -5.30
C THR A 29 -0.08 2.65 -3.91
N CYS A 30 0.29 1.80 -2.97
CA CYS A 30 0.79 2.21 -1.67
C CYS A 30 2.11 1.52 -1.35
N THR A 31 3.02 2.28 -0.74
CA THR A 31 4.31 1.78 -0.27
C THR A 31 4.32 1.88 1.25
N LEU A 32 4.58 0.77 1.92
CA LEU A 32 4.72 0.67 3.37
C LEU A 32 6.15 0.25 3.69
N GLU A 33 6.82 1.01 4.55
CA GLU A 33 8.09 0.62 5.13
C GLU A 33 7.87 0.24 6.59
N GLN A 34 8.10 -1.02 6.95
CA GLN A 34 8.00 -1.51 8.32
C GLN A 34 9.12 -2.51 8.62
N ASN A 35 9.80 -2.33 9.75
CA ASN A 35 10.82 -3.25 10.26
C ASN A 35 11.91 -3.62 9.22
N GLY A 36 12.34 -2.66 8.38
CA GLY A 36 13.36 -2.89 7.33
C GLY A 36 12.84 -3.62 6.09
N VAL A 37 11.52 -3.86 6.01
CA VAL A 37 10.85 -4.41 4.83
C VAL A 37 10.11 -3.28 4.10
N VAL A 38 10.39 -3.15 2.80
CA VAL A 38 9.65 -2.26 1.90
C VAL A 38 8.58 -3.09 1.21
N ILE A 39 7.32 -2.76 1.44
CA ILE A 39 6.16 -3.43 0.87
C ILE A 39 5.51 -2.47 -0.11
N GLU A 40 5.52 -2.81 -1.38
CA GLU A 40 4.75 -2.12 -2.42
C GLU A 40 3.48 -2.92 -2.73
N MET A 41 2.33 -2.27 -2.66
CA MET A 41 1.03 -2.84 -2.94
C MET A 41 0.36 -2.07 -4.06
N ASN A 42 -0.15 -2.78 -5.05
CA ASN A 42 -0.90 -2.24 -6.17
C ASN A 42 -2.28 -2.88 -6.18
N LEU A 43 -3.30 -2.08 -5.92
CA LEU A 43 -4.70 -2.48 -5.85
C LEU A 43 -5.42 -1.97 -7.08
N VAL A 44 -6.01 -2.87 -7.85
CA VAL A 44 -6.92 -2.54 -8.95
C VAL A 44 -8.34 -2.73 -8.44
N ALA A 45 -9.16 -1.68 -8.55
CA ALA A 45 -10.56 -1.68 -8.18
C ALA A 45 -11.44 -1.31 -9.38
N LYS A 46 -12.66 -1.83 -9.39
CA LYS A 46 -13.72 -1.45 -10.34
C LYS A 46 -14.98 -1.12 -9.55
N GLY A 47 -15.29 0.17 -9.43
CA GLY A 47 -16.25 0.65 -8.43
C GLY A 47 -15.79 0.25 -7.03
N ASP A 48 -16.69 -0.29 -6.21
CA ASP A 48 -16.40 -0.62 -4.80
C ASP A 48 -15.72 -1.98 -4.60
N LYS A 49 -15.27 -2.64 -5.67
CA LYS A 49 -14.71 -3.99 -5.62
C LYS A 49 -13.25 -4.00 -6.09
N VAL A 50 -12.36 -4.45 -5.20
CA VAL A 50 -10.98 -4.81 -5.58
C VAL A 50 -11.01 -6.07 -6.44
N THR A 51 -10.42 -6.01 -7.64
CA THR A 51 -10.38 -7.11 -8.61
C THR A 51 -9.00 -7.76 -8.70
N LYS A 52 -7.94 -7.00 -8.39
CA LYS A 52 -6.56 -7.51 -8.38
C LYS A 52 -5.75 -6.81 -7.28
N LEU A 53 -4.93 -7.58 -6.59
CA LEU A 53 -3.93 -7.09 -5.67
C LEU A 53 -2.58 -7.71 -6.06
N THR A 54 -1.59 -6.86 -6.33
CA THR A 54 -0.19 -7.26 -6.49
C THR A 54 0.59 -6.70 -5.31
N GLN A 55 1.38 -7.54 -4.64
CA GLN A 55 2.23 -7.11 -3.55
C GLN A 55 3.67 -7.56 -3.81
N THR A 56 4.61 -6.63 -3.66
CA THR A 56 6.06 -6.88 -3.68
C THR A 56 6.60 -6.54 -2.31
N SER A 57 7.35 -7.46 -1.71
CA SER A 57 8.02 -7.23 -0.42
C SER A 57 9.52 -7.39 -0.58
N THR A 58 10.25 -6.33 -0.31
CA THR A 58 11.71 -6.28 -0.37
C THR A 58 12.25 -6.29 1.05
N ILE A 59 12.98 -7.34 1.41
CA ILE A 59 13.66 -7.48 2.70
C ILE A 59 15.15 -7.28 2.44
N ASN A 60 15.75 -6.26 3.07
CA ASN A 60 17.21 -6.16 3.06
C ASN A 60 17.77 -7.18 4.08
N VAL A 61 18.54 -8.14 3.59
CA VAL A 61 19.16 -9.21 4.40
C VAL A 61 20.57 -8.86 4.87
N GLU A 62 21.16 -7.77 4.38
CA GLU A 62 22.47 -7.29 4.83
C GLU A 62 22.46 -6.96 6.33
N SER A 63 21.33 -6.50 6.87
CA SER A 63 21.14 -6.25 8.30
C SER A 63 20.94 -7.51 9.13
N TYR A 64 20.73 -8.67 8.51
CA TYR A 64 20.62 -9.98 9.17
C TYR A 64 21.90 -10.81 9.04
N ALA A 65 22.89 -10.31 8.29
CA ALA A 65 24.17 -10.98 8.04
C ALA A 65 25.26 -10.56 9.05
N GLU A 66 24.90 -10.21 10.28
CA GLU A 66 25.87 -10.13 11.38
C GLU A 66 26.12 -11.55 11.91
N GLU A 67 27.38 -12.03 11.74
CA GLU A 67 27.93 -13.28 12.30
C GLU A 67 27.98 -13.28 13.84
#